data_AF-A0A2K2CT70-F1
#
_entry.id   AF-A0A2K2CT70-F1
#
_cell.length_a   1.000
_cell.length_b   1.000
_cell.length_c   1.000
_cell.angle_alpha   90.00
_cell.angle_beta   90.00
_cell.angle_gamma   90.00
#
_symmetry.space_group_name_H-M   'P 1'
#
loop_
_entity.id
_entity.type
_entity.pdbx_description
1 polymer ?
#
loop_
_entity_poly.entity_id
_entity_poly.type
_entity_poly.pdbx_seq_one_letter_code
_entity_poly.pdbx_strand_id
1 'polypeptide(L)'
;MDERMEDLVVAELLRGATPEQRRQMEAQRDECRARQKELPLQVARDRAQMRSLKKYTDLIGVDVSGYTDAQKDQYERQLERLSREVFGKDR
;
A
#
# COMPACT_ATOMS: atom_id res chain seq x y z
N MET A 1 -20.44 -2.60 3.56
CA MET A 1 -21.40 -3.66 3.91
C MET A 1 -21.14 -4.01 5.37
N ASP A 2 -22.19 -4.17 6.16
CA ASP A 2 -22.07 -4.61 7.56
C ASP A 2 -21.72 -6.11 7.55
N GLU A 3 -20.69 -6.56 8.26
CA GLU A 3 -20.25 -7.97 8.27
C GLU A 3 -21.42 -8.92 8.61
N ARG A 4 -22.36 -8.43 9.43
CA ARG A 4 -23.58 -9.16 9.79
C ARG A 4 -24.51 -9.41 8.60
N MET A 5 -24.58 -8.50 7.64
CA MET A 5 -25.39 -8.69 6.43
C MET A 5 -24.76 -9.73 5.49
N GLU A 6 -23.43 -9.72 5.33
CA GLU A 6 -22.73 -10.75 4.56
C GLU A 6 -22.92 -12.13 5.20
N ASP A 7 -22.83 -12.24 6.52
CA ASP A 7 -23.05 -13.50 7.25
C ASP A 7 -24.46 -14.07 7.03
N LEU A 8 -25.48 -13.21 7.07
CA LEU A 8 -26.87 -13.62 6.82
C LEU A 8 -27.09 -14.07 5.38
N VAL A 9 -26.53 -13.36 4.39
CA VAL A 9 -26.64 -13.73 2.97
C VAL A 9 -25.93 -15.06 2.70
N VAL A 10 -24.73 -15.24 3.26
CA VAL A 10 -23.94 -16.49 3.18
C VAL A 10 -24.71 -17.66 3.81
N ALA A 11 -25.32 -17.46 4.98
CA ALA A 11 -26.11 -18.48 5.66
C ALA A 11 -27.33 -18.91 4.83
N GLU A 12 -28.01 -17.95 4.20
CA GLU A 12 -29.17 -18.23 3.36
C GLU A 12 -28.78 -18.93 2.04
N LEU A 13 -27.63 -18.56 1.43
CA LEU A 13 -27.09 -19.23 0.25
C LEU A 13 -26.66 -20.68 0.52
N LEU A 14 -26.29 -21.01 1.77
CA LEU A 14 -25.92 -22.36 2.19
C LEU A 14 -27.10 -23.16 2.77
N ARG A 15 -28.34 -22.65 2.65
CA ARG A 15 -29.55 -23.31 3.14
C ARG A 15 -29.86 -24.53 2.27
N GLY A 16 -29.36 -25.69 2.71
CA GLY A 16 -29.44 -26.96 1.98
C GLY A 16 -28.11 -27.50 1.47
N ALA A 17 -27.00 -26.74 1.64
CA ALA A 17 -25.67 -27.20 1.29
C ALA A 17 -25.19 -28.32 2.21
N THR A 18 -24.42 -29.26 1.66
CA THR A 18 -23.82 -30.35 2.44
C THR A 18 -22.77 -29.82 3.43
N PRO A 19 -22.45 -30.56 4.51
CA PRO A 19 -21.44 -30.13 5.48
C PRO A 19 -20.07 -29.83 4.85
N GLU A 20 -19.69 -30.57 3.80
CA GLU A 20 -18.43 -30.35 3.09
C GLU A 20 -18.44 -29.04 2.30
N GLN A 21 -19.55 -28.72 1.62
CA GLN A 21 -19.72 -27.46 0.91
C GLN A 21 -19.67 -26.25 1.85
N ARG A 22 -20.23 -26.39 3.06
CA ARG A 22 -20.16 -25.36 4.11
C ARG A 22 -18.72 -25.12 4.57
N ARG A 23 -17.97 -26.19 4.86
CA ARG A 23 -16.55 -26.10 5.26
C ARG A 23 -15.68 -25.47 4.18
N GLN A 24 -15.91 -25.84 2.91
CA GLN A 24 -15.17 -25.27 1.80
C GLN A 24 -15.43 -23.77 1.65
N MET A 25 -16.68 -23.34 1.84
CA MET A 25 -17.04 -21.93 1.72
C MET A 25 -16.56 -21.09 2.91
N GLU A 26 -16.57 -21.63 4.13
CA GLU A 26 -15.91 -21.01 5.29
C GLU A 26 -14.41 -20.83 5.06
N ALA A 27 -13.72 -21.85 4.56
CA ALA A 27 -12.29 -21.77 4.27
C ALA A 27 -11.97 -20.70 3.21
N GLN A 28 -12.76 -20.62 2.14
CA GLN A 28 -12.63 -19.56 1.13
C GLN A 28 -12.89 -18.17 1.70
N ARG A 29 -13.86 -18.06 2.61
CA ARG A 29 -14.23 -16.78 3.24
C ARG A 29 -13.13 -16.29 4.17
N ASP A 30 -12.53 -17.17 4.95
CA ASP A 30 -11.41 -16.84 5.82
C ASP A 30 -10.18 -16.41 5.00
N GLU A 31 -9.90 -17.09 3.90
CA GLU A 31 -8.85 -16.69 2.96
C GLU A 31 -9.13 -15.32 2.34
N CYS A 32 -10.37 -15.06 1.91
CA CYS A 32 -10.78 -13.75 1.41
C CYS A 32 -10.67 -12.66 2.46
N ARG A 33 -11.07 -12.91 3.72
CA ARG A 33 -10.94 -11.95 4.82
C ARG A 33 -9.49 -11.64 5.15
N ALA A 34 -8.60 -12.65 5.12
CA ALA A 34 -7.17 -12.44 5.31
C ALA A 34 -6.62 -11.49 4.22
N ARG A 35 -6.91 -11.78 2.95
CA ARG A 35 -6.48 -10.93 1.81
C ARG A 35 -7.08 -9.53 1.85
N GLN A 36 -8.34 -9.40 2.27
CA GLN A 36 -9.01 -8.09 2.41
C GLN A 36 -8.34 -7.19 3.45
N LYS A 37 -7.71 -7.75 4.50
CA LYS A 37 -6.99 -6.97 5.51
C LYS A 37 -5.59 -6.55 5.04
N GLU A 38 -4.95 -7.37 4.22
CA GLU A 38 -3.61 -7.10 3.69
C GLU A 38 -3.62 -6.06 2.57
N LEU A 39 -4.64 -6.06 1.72
CA LEU A 39 -4.77 -5.13 0.59
C LEU A 39 -4.68 -3.65 0.99
N PRO A 40 -5.43 -3.14 1.99
CA PRO A 40 -5.32 -1.74 2.42
C PRO A 40 -3.92 -1.38 2.95
N LEU A 41 -3.27 -2.30 3.66
CA LEU A 41 -1.92 -2.10 4.18
C LEU A 41 -0.91 -2.02 3.03
N GLN A 42 -1.04 -2.90 2.04
CA GLN A 42 -0.20 -2.88 0.84
C GLN A 42 -0.43 -1.59 0.05
N VAL A 43 -1.68 -1.22 -0.23
CA VAL A 43 -2.02 0.04 -0.91
C VAL A 43 -1.49 1.25 -0.16
N ALA A 44 -1.54 1.25 1.18
CA ALA A 44 -0.98 2.34 1.98
C ALA A 44 0.55 2.42 1.84
N ARG A 45 1.25 1.28 1.83
CA ARG A 45 2.70 1.18 1.60
C ARG A 45 3.07 1.68 0.21
N ASP A 46 2.38 1.22 -0.82
CA ASP A 46 2.62 1.59 -2.22
C ASP A 46 2.39 3.10 -2.42
N ARG A 47 1.31 3.65 -1.85
CA ARG A 47 1.05 5.11 -1.87
C ARG A 47 2.11 5.91 -1.12
N ALA A 48 2.69 5.37 -0.05
CA ALA A 48 3.79 6.03 0.65
C ALA A 48 5.05 6.04 -0.21
N GLN A 49 5.40 4.90 -0.82
CA GLN A 49 6.54 4.78 -1.74
C GLN A 49 6.39 5.72 -2.94
N MET A 50 5.20 5.77 -3.56
CA MET A 50 4.95 6.63 -4.71
C MET A 50 5.02 8.12 -4.35
N ARG A 51 4.63 8.50 -3.13
CA ARG A 51 4.82 9.87 -2.62
C ARG A 51 6.29 10.22 -2.44
N SER A 52 7.11 9.30 -1.93
CA SER A 52 8.56 9.53 -1.82
C SER A 52 9.23 9.64 -3.19
N LEU A 53 8.89 8.75 -4.12
CA LEU A 53 9.34 8.81 -5.51
C LEU A 53 8.98 10.16 -6.16
N LYS A 54 7.73 10.60 -6.01
CA LYS A 54 7.29 11.89 -6.55
C LYS A 54 8.10 13.06 -5.99
N LYS A 55 8.35 13.11 -4.68
CA LYS A 55 9.18 14.16 -4.08
C LYS A 55 10.60 14.17 -4.65
N TYR A 56 11.19 13.00 -4.86
CA TYR A 56 12.52 12.87 -5.44
C TYR A 56 12.56 13.34 -6.90
N THR A 57 11.61 12.91 -7.72
CA THR A 57 11.53 13.34 -9.13
C THR A 57 11.23 14.83 -9.25
N ASP A 58 10.35 15.37 -8.40
CA ASP A 58 10.03 16.80 -8.38
C ASP A 58 11.27 17.63 -8.01
N LEU A 59 12.12 17.13 -7.09
CA LEU A 59 13.37 17.80 -6.72
C LEU A 59 14.41 17.78 -7.85
N ILE A 60 14.58 16.66 -8.56
CA ILE A 60 15.51 16.56 -9.71
C ILE A 60 15.10 17.49 -10.86
N GLY A 61 13.80 17.73 -11.02
CA GLY A 61 13.29 18.63 -12.06
C GLY A 61 13.57 20.11 -11.81
N VAL A 62 14.13 20.49 -10.66
CA VAL A 62 14.46 21.87 -10.32
C VAL A 62 15.70 22.32 -11.08
N ASP A 63 15.61 23.46 -11.77
CA ASP A 63 16.79 24.12 -12.34
C ASP A 63 17.63 24.78 -11.22
N VAL A 64 18.85 24.30 -11.06
CA VAL A 64 19.81 24.76 -10.03
C VAL A 64 20.92 25.64 -10.58
N SER A 65 20.85 26.02 -11.87
CA SER A 65 21.89 26.82 -12.53
C SER A 65 22.13 28.18 -11.87
N GLY A 66 21.09 28.78 -11.27
CA GLY A 66 21.15 30.05 -10.56
C GLY A 66 21.44 29.95 -9.05
N TYR A 67 21.69 28.75 -8.51
CA TYR A 67 21.88 28.58 -7.07
C TYR A 67 23.26 29.06 -6.62
N THR A 68 23.26 29.76 -5.49
CA THR A 68 24.48 30.02 -4.70
C THR A 68 25.02 28.72 -4.10
N ASP A 69 26.28 28.71 -3.67
CA ASP A 69 26.91 27.50 -3.10
C ASP A 69 26.15 26.98 -1.87
N ALA A 70 25.68 27.88 -0.99
CA ALA A 70 24.85 27.49 0.15
C ALA A 70 23.52 26.82 -0.25
N GLN A 71 22.92 27.27 -1.37
CA GLN A 71 21.69 26.67 -1.91
C GLN A 71 21.96 25.33 -2.59
N LYS A 72 23.11 25.17 -3.26
CA LYS A 72 23.55 23.89 -3.83
C LYS A 72 23.81 22.87 -2.74
N ASP A 73 24.52 23.23 -1.67
CA ASP A 73 24.75 22.36 -0.51
C ASP A 73 23.44 21.92 0.16
N GLN A 74 22.45 22.80 0.21
CA GLN A 74 21.13 22.46 0.73
C GLN A 74 20.39 21.51 -0.22
N TYR A 75 20.43 21.78 -1.52
CA TYR A 75 19.83 20.95 -2.56
C TYR A 75 20.42 19.53 -2.53
N GLU A 76 21.74 19.40 -2.49
CA GLU A 76 22.43 18.11 -2.43
C GLU A 76 22.07 17.31 -1.18
N ARG A 77 22.02 17.95 -0.01
CA ARG A 77 21.56 17.30 1.23
C ARG A 77 20.12 16.81 1.15
N GLN A 78 19.23 17.60 0.53
CA GLN A 78 17.84 17.19 0.33
C GLN A 78 17.73 16.04 -0.67
N LEU A 79 18.51 16.07 -1.74
CA LEU A 79 18.57 15.03 -2.76
C LEU A 79 19.10 13.72 -2.18
N GLU A 80 20.16 13.77 -1.38
CA GLU A 80 20.72 12.60 -0.69
C GLU A 80 19.69 11.99 0.29
N ARG A 81 19.02 12.82 1.09
CA ARG A 81 17.98 12.36 2.01
C ARG A 81 16.86 11.63 1.27
N LEU A 82 16.32 12.23 0.21
CA LEU A 82 15.23 11.64 -0.57
C LEU A 82 15.68 10.39 -1.34
N SER A 83 16.92 10.38 -1.84
CA SER A 83 17.54 9.20 -2.44
C SER A 83 17.58 8.02 -1.46
N ARG A 84 17.99 8.26 -0.20
CA ARG A 84 17.95 7.22 0.85
C ARG A 84 16.53 6.78 1.20
N GLU A 85 15.57 7.69 1.25
CA GLU A 85 14.16 7.34 1.51
C GLU A 85 13.55 6.46 0.40
N VAL A 86 13.96 6.68 -0.85
CA VAL A 86 13.44 5.97 -2.03
C VAL A 86 14.20 4.67 -2.31
N PHE A 87 15.52 4.71 -2.30
CA PHE A 87 16.41 3.61 -2.74
C PHE A 87 17.19 2.95 -1.61
N GLY A 88 17.28 3.56 -0.42
CA GLY A 88 18.11 3.08 0.68
C GLY A 88 17.51 1.95 1.52
N LYS A 89 16.42 1.30 1.05
CA LYS A 89 15.76 0.20 1.79
C LYS A 89 16.39 -1.18 1.59
N ASP A 90 17.44 -1.31 0.78
CA ASP A 90 18.15 -2.57 0.54
C ASP A 90 19.50 -2.65 1.29
N ARG A 91 19.47 -2.68 2.63
CA ARG A 91 20.62 -3.15 3.41
C ARG A 91 20.20 -3.86 4.69
#